data_AF-A0A956KD19-F1
#
_entry.id   AF-A0A956KD19-F1
#
_cell.length_a   1.000
_cell.length_b   1.000
_cell.length_c   1.000
_cell.angle_alpha   90.00
_cell.angle_beta   90.00
_cell.angle_gamma   90.00
#
_symmetry.space_group_name_H-M   'P 1'
#
loop_
_entity.id
_entity.type
_entity.pdbx_description
1 polymer ?
#
loop_
_entity_poly.entity_id
_entity_poly.type
_entity_poly.pdbx_seq_one_letter_code
_entity_poly.pdbx_strand_id
1 'polypeptide(L)'
;MQRHCLTAVIALTALAPSAACNDHPVVDVPYHSIVINECPLVVNPSREVDILFVIDNSGSMGEEQALLAANFERFIGVLEEPGVDADYRIAITTTDTGNLYCPQSDPENGAFVLESCVDRLDEFTSGDDDKSAEACLELCPTSFSGFGTTPTALVDGGERIARPWIERLGGQPNLPEEMDTVQAFQCFGPQGIAGCGFESPLEAMYSALQRTKEAGDPAYGFLRKDALLSIVFITDENDCSASPDGAAIFDPNGDHVFWSDPDAKAPTSAACWNAGVACDDSGCWSEDYAADGTATESDAAVLHPLKRYVDLLLGQIGKDPSQILVSVIAGVPEGYPAEPIVYQASADSEFQRLYGVGAGCTSATGGTATPPVRLKEFADAFAGEEVNLFSICADD
;
A
#
# COMPACT_ATOMS: atom_id res chain seq x y z
N MET A 1 37.51 -18.91 79.40
CA MET A 1 38.67 -19.35 80.23
C MET A 1 39.91 -19.47 79.36
N GLN A 2 41.04 -19.12 79.94
CA GLN A 2 42.32 -18.78 79.32
C GLN A 2 43.04 -19.92 78.57
N ARG A 3 43.61 -19.54 77.41
CA ARG A 3 45.03 -19.64 76.96
C ARG A 3 45.69 -21.02 76.86
N HIS A 4 46.53 -21.21 75.83
CA HIS A 4 48.02 -21.16 75.82
C HIS A 4 48.51 -21.74 74.46
N CYS A 5 49.14 -20.97 73.54
CA CYS A 5 50.60 -20.67 73.44
C CYS A 5 51.44 -21.95 73.14
N LEU A 6 52.36 -22.05 72.15
CA LEU A 6 53.50 -21.16 71.82
C LEU A 6 54.27 -21.68 70.55
N THR A 7 54.95 -20.78 69.81
CA THR A 7 56.24 -20.85 69.05
C THR A 7 56.73 -22.17 68.40
N ALA A 8 57.00 -22.26 67.09
CA ALA A 8 58.05 -21.65 66.25
C ALA A 8 59.43 -22.36 66.26
N VAL A 9 59.96 -22.68 65.05
CA VAL A 9 61.31 -22.39 64.50
C VAL A 9 61.76 -23.44 63.46
N ILE A 10 61.59 -23.07 62.18
CA ILE A 10 62.60 -22.86 61.12
C ILE A 10 63.71 -23.92 60.87
N ALA A 11 63.53 -24.56 59.70
CA ALA A 11 64.41 -24.74 58.55
C ALA A 11 65.72 -25.55 58.61
N LEU A 12 65.85 -26.42 57.61
CA LEU A 12 67.07 -26.50 56.81
C LEU A 12 66.72 -26.62 55.33
N THR A 13 67.34 -25.75 54.53
CA THR A 13 67.19 -25.55 53.09
C THR A 13 68.04 -26.53 52.27
N ALA A 14 67.53 -26.95 51.13
CA ALA A 14 68.32 -27.28 49.94
C ALA A 14 67.42 -27.17 48.69
N LEU A 15 67.69 -26.19 47.83
CA LEU A 15 67.01 -25.98 46.55
C LEU A 15 67.65 -26.86 45.46
N ALA A 16 66.81 -27.58 44.71
CA ALA A 16 67.11 -28.14 43.39
C ALA A 16 65.83 -28.04 42.53
N PRO A 17 65.95 -27.81 41.21
CA PRO A 17 64.86 -27.27 40.39
C PRO A 17 63.87 -28.36 39.96
N SER A 18 62.64 -28.27 40.45
CA SER A 18 61.51 -29.08 40.00
C SER A 18 60.59 -28.23 39.11
N ALA A 19 60.08 -28.87 38.06
CA ALA A 19 59.04 -28.35 37.18
C ALA A 19 57.96 -27.57 37.96
N ALA A 20 57.76 -26.31 37.61
CA ALA A 20 56.71 -25.48 38.17
C ALA A 20 55.36 -25.90 37.56
N CYS A 21 54.71 -26.89 38.17
CA CYS A 21 53.26 -26.90 38.20
C CYS A 21 52.85 -25.75 39.12
N ASN A 22 52.31 -24.67 38.56
CA ASN A 22 51.61 -23.66 39.34
C ASN A 22 50.33 -24.30 39.90
N ASP A 23 50.46 -24.93 41.06
CA ASP A 23 49.34 -25.38 41.88
C ASP A 23 48.74 -24.13 42.55
N HIS A 24 48.01 -23.33 41.77
CA HIS A 24 47.23 -22.23 42.33
C HIS A 24 46.00 -22.83 43.01
N PRO A 25 45.84 -22.68 44.33
CA PRO A 25 44.62 -23.08 44.99
C PRO A 25 43.48 -22.21 44.45
N VAL A 26 42.45 -22.85 43.92
CA VAL A 26 41.21 -22.19 43.50
C VAL A 26 40.60 -21.55 44.74
N VAL A 27 40.59 -20.22 44.78
CA VAL A 27 39.86 -19.45 45.78
C VAL A 27 38.43 -19.37 45.28
N ASP A 28 37.49 -19.96 46.02
CA ASP A 28 36.07 -19.79 45.76
C ASP A 28 35.71 -18.31 45.91
N VAL A 29 35.50 -17.64 44.78
CA VAL A 29 34.95 -16.30 44.73
C VAL A 29 33.45 -16.45 44.94
N PRO A 30 32.84 -15.88 46.00
CA PRO A 30 31.40 -15.90 46.12
C PRO A 30 30.80 -15.17 44.93
N TYR A 31 30.15 -15.92 44.04
CA TYR A 31 29.37 -15.37 42.93
C TYR A 31 28.20 -14.59 43.54
N HIS A 32 28.30 -13.27 43.50
CA HIS A 32 27.11 -12.43 43.66
C HIS A 32 26.47 -12.37 42.27
N SER A 33 25.57 -13.31 41.99
CA SER A 33 24.69 -13.17 40.84
C SER A 33 23.75 -12.00 41.14
N ILE A 34 23.97 -10.86 40.48
CA ILE A 34 22.91 -9.87 40.35
C ILE A 34 21.86 -10.57 39.49
N VAL A 35 20.75 -10.97 40.11
CA VAL A 35 19.55 -11.31 39.35
C VAL A 35 19.08 -9.99 38.77
N ILE A 36 19.54 -9.70 37.56
CA ILE A 36 18.84 -8.76 36.72
C ILE A 36 17.53 -9.50 36.46
N ASN A 37 16.45 -9.08 37.11
CA ASN A 37 15.14 -9.41 36.58
C ASN A 37 15.21 -8.93 35.14
N GLU A 38 15.25 -9.85 34.19
CA GLU A 38 14.97 -9.52 32.80
C GLU A 38 13.66 -8.76 32.89
N CYS A 39 13.74 -7.43 32.75
CA CYS A 39 12.58 -6.67 32.41
C CYS A 39 12.18 -7.32 31.10
N PRO A 40 11.05 -8.03 31.02
CA PRO A 40 10.57 -8.42 29.71
C PRO A 40 10.48 -7.08 28.98
N LEU A 41 11.33 -6.89 27.98
CA LEU A 41 11.01 -5.97 26.92
C LEU A 41 9.71 -6.53 26.39
N VAL A 42 8.60 -6.02 26.92
CA VAL A 42 7.33 -6.04 26.21
C VAL A 42 7.61 -5.13 25.03
N VAL A 43 8.24 -5.71 24.00
CA VAL A 43 8.07 -5.23 22.66
C VAL A 43 6.57 -5.43 22.46
N ASN A 44 5.78 -4.38 22.74
CA ASN A 44 4.53 -4.25 22.04
C ASN A 44 5.00 -3.99 20.61
N PRO A 45 4.96 -4.97 19.68
CA PRO A 45 4.97 -4.57 18.27
C PRO A 45 3.89 -3.49 18.18
N SER A 46 4.21 -2.30 17.66
CA SER A 46 3.18 -1.27 17.63
C SER A 46 2.00 -1.87 16.86
N ARG A 47 0.88 -2.03 17.56
CA ARG A 47 -0.37 -2.52 16.97
C ARG A 47 -1.05 -1.41 16.18
N GLU A 48 -0.34 -0.32 15.98
CA GLU A 48 -0.81 0.86 15.31
C GLU A 48 -0.49 0.75 13.83
N VAL A 49 -1.51 0.84 12.99
CA VAL A 49 -1.36 0.81 11.53
C VAL A 49 -2.23 1.87 10.87
N ASP A 50 -1.64 2.68 10.00
CA ASP A 50 -2.34 3.58 9.10
C ASP A 50 -2.39 2.91 7.73
N ILE A 51 -3.60 2.71 7.19
CA ILE A 51 -3.85 1.95 5.98
C ILE A 51 -4.43 2.89 4.93
N LEU A 52 -3.72 3.07 3.82
CA LEU A 52 -4.18 3.83 2.66
C LEU A 52 -4.56 2.84 1.55
N PHE A 53 -5.84 2.77 1.22
CA PHE A 53 -6.31 2.11 0.01
C PHE A 53 -6.30 3.11 -1.15
N VAL A 54 -5.66 2.73 -2.25
CA VAL A 54 -5.70 3.43 -3.53
C VAL A 54 -6.43 2.51 -4.49
N ILE A 55 -7.71 2.80 -4.70
CA ILE A 55 -8.65 1.91 -5.37
C ILE A 55 -8.96 2.47 -6.74
N ASP A 56 -8.78 1.63 -7.74
CA ASP A 56 -9.18 1.94 -9.09
C ASP A 56 -10.71 2.05 -9.20
N ASN A 57 -11.16 3.22 -9.66
CA ASN A 57 -12.56 3.53 -9.89
C ASN A 57 -12.88 3.68 -11.38
N SER A 58 -12.06 3.14 -12.27
CA SER A 58 -12.33 3.13 -13.70
C SER A 58 -13.47 2.17 -14.08
N GLY A 59 -13.96 2.30 -15.31
CA GLY A 59 -15.08 1.52 -15.84
C GLY A 59 -14.87 0.00 -15.85
N SER A 60 -13.62 -0.46 -15.95
CA SER A 60 -13.29 -1.89 -16.04
C SER A 60 -13.41 -2.62 -14.70
N MET A 61 -13.29 -1.90 -13.58
CA MET A 61 -13.27 -2.43 -12.21
C MET A 61 -14.62 -2.95 -11.68
N GLY A 62 -15.62 -3.14 -12.54
CA GLY A 62 -16.98 -3.43 -12.11
C GLY A 62 -17.17 -4.76 -11.40
N GLU A 63 -16.49 -5.83 -11.83
CA GLU A 63 -16.54 -7.13 -11.15
C GLU A 63 -15.65 -7.10 -9.88
N GLU A 64 -14.51 -6.45 -9.98
CA GLU A 64 -13.47 -6.34 -8.97
C GLU A 64 -13.94 -5.54 -7.75
N GLN A 65 -14.71 -4.46 -7.94
CA GLN A 65 -15.29 -3.67 -6.85
C GLN A 65 -16.28 -4.50 -6.01
N ALA A 66 -17.09 -5.34 -6.64
CA ALA A 66 -18.02 -6.22 -5.93
C ALA A 66 -17.27 -7.29 -5.12
N LEU A 67 -16.23 -7.88 -5.71
CA LEU A 67 -15.37 -8.86 -5.04
C LEU A 67 -14.59 -8.25 -3.87
N LEU A 68 -14.02 -7.06 -4.08
CA LEU A 68 -13.32 -6.30 -3.05
C LEU A 68 -14.25 -6.06 -1.85
N ALA A 69 -15.48 -5.64 -2.13
CA ALA A 69 -16.48 -5.34 -1.11
C ALA A 69 -16.87 -6.58 -0.29
N ALA A 70 -16.93 -7.75 -0.92
CA ALA A 70 -17.21 -9.02 -0.24
C ALA A 70 -16.11 -9.45 0.75
N ASN A 71 -14.88 -8.98 0.57
CA ASN A 71 -13.72 -9.39 1.39
C ASN A 71 -13.41 -8.47 2.58
N PHE A 72 -14.09 -7.32 2.69
CA PHE A 72 -13.86 -6.34 3.76
C PHE A 72 -14.11 -6.88 5.16
N GLU A 73 -15.07 -7.78 5.35
CA GLU A 73 -15.31 -8.43 6.65
C GLU A 73 -14.09 -9.23 7.11
N ARG A 74 -13.47 -9.99 6.21
CA ARG A 74 -12.27 -10.79 6.51
C ARG A 74 -11.11 -9.89 6.88
N PHE A 75 -10.92 -8.80 6.15
CA PHE A 75 -9.86 -7.82 6.40
C PHE A 75 -9.98 -7.19 7.79
N ILE A 76 -11.14 -6.62 8.12
CA ILE A 76 -11.40 -6.02 9.44
C ILE A 76 -11.31 -7.09 10.54
N GLY A 77 -11.80 -8.31 10.28
CA GLY A 77 -11.71 -9.43 11.20
C GLY A 77 -10.28 -9.78 11.60
N VAL A 78 -9.30 -9.68 10.68
CA VAL A 78 -7.87 -9.87 10.99
C VAL A 78 -7.33 -8.76 11.89
N LEU A 79 -7.68 -7.50 11.60
CA LEU A 79 -7.24 -6.35 12.41
C LEU A 79 -7.78 -6.41 13.84
N GLU A 80 -9.03 -6.86 14.00
CA GLU A 80 -9.73 -6.89 15.29
C GLU A 80 -9.66 -8.23 16.03
N GLU A 81 -8.97 -9.24 15.47
CA GLU A 81 -8.79 -10.52 16.14
C GLU A 81 -8.17 -10.31 17.53
N PRO A 82 -8.62 -10.99 18.60
CA PRO A 82 -8.11 -10.77 19.96
C PRO A 82 -6.59 -10.91 20.14
N GLY A 83 -5.90 -11.64 19.26
CA GLY A 83 -4.44 -11.75 19.25
C GLY A 83 -3.74 -10.52 18.65
N VAL A 84 -4.40 -9.86 17.70
CA VAL A 84 -3.94 -8.67 16.97
C VAL A 84 -4.39 -7.40 17.70
N ASP A 85 -5.70 -7.19 17.85
CA ASP A 85 -6.37 -6.01 18.43
C ASP A 85 -5.69 -4.70 18.02
N ALA A 86 -5.69 -4.45 16.70
CA ALA A 86 -5.00 -3.32 16.10
C ALA A 86 -5.68 -1.98 16.41
N ASP A 87 -4.84 -0.95 16.58
CA ASP A 87 -5.22 0.46 16.62
C ASP A 87 -5.02 1.05 15.22
N TYR A 88 -6.07 1.07 14.40
CA TYR A 88 -5.91 1.38 12.99
C TYR A 88 -6.61 2.67 12.55
N ARG A 89 -6.11 3.20 11.43
CA ARG A 89 -6.81 4.18 10.59
C ARG A 89 -6.87 3.64 9.18
N ILE A 90 -8.02 3.76 8.52
CA ILE A 90 -8.22 3.35 7.13
C ILE A 90 -8.72 4.56 6.36
N ALA A 91 -7.90 5.04 5.43
CA ALA A 91 -8.26 6.04 4.45
C ALA A 91 -8.33 5.39 3.06
N ILE A 92 -9.20 5.94 2.22
CA ILE A 92 -9.42 5.47 0.86
C ILE A 92 -9.29 6.66 -0.06
N THR A 93 -8.61 6.49 -1.18
CA THR A 93 -8.61 7.42 -2.32
C THR A 93 -8.73 6.60 -3.60
N THR A 94 -8.97 7.27 -4.71
CA THR A 94 -9.14 6.65 -6.02
C THR A 94 -7.86 6.74 -6.86
N THR A 95 -7.84 6.13 -8.04
CA THR A 95 -6.76 6.31 -9.03
C THR A 95 -6.97 7.54 -9.93
N ASP A 96 -8.10 8.24 -9.81
CA ASP A 96 -8.39 9.40 -10.66
C ASP A 96 -7.73 10.68 -10.13
N THR A 97 -6.65 11.08 -10.80
CA THR A 97 -5.94 12.33 -10.55
C THR A 97 -6.27 13.43 -11.56
N GLY A 98 -7.22 13.17 -12.45
CA GLY A 98 -7.58 14.02 -13.56
C GLY A 98 -6.70 13.77 -14.78
N ASN A 99 -7.33 13.68 -15.96
CA ASN A 99 -6.66 13.48 -17.24
C ASN A 99 -7.30 14.36 -18.32
N LEU A 100 -6.50 14.88 -19.26
CA LEU A 100 -7.00 15.69 -20.38
C LEU A 100 -8.04 14.98 -21.23
N TYR A 101 -7.97 13.65 -21.33
CA TYR A 101 -8.92 12.84 -22.10
C TYR A 101 -10.20 12.49 -21.33
N CYS A 102 -10.19 12.66 -20.00
CA CYS A 102 -11.33 12.39 -19.11
C CYS A 102 -11.87 13.70 -18.49
N PRO A 103 -12.30 14.71 -19.27
CA PRO A 103 -12.76 15.98 -18.70
C PRO A 103 -14.12 15.89 -17.97
N GLN A 104 -14.77 14.73 -18.03
CA GLN A 104 -16.06 14.47 -17.39
C GLN A 104 -15.92 13.74 -16.05
N SER A 105 -14.74 13.23 -15.70
CA SER A 105 -14.54 12.62 -14.38
C SER A 105 -14.46 13.69 -13.29
N ASP A 106 -14.76 13.33 -12.05
CA ASP A 106 -14.62 14.17 -10.86
C ASP A 106 -13.41 13.71 -10.04
N PRO A 107 -12.19 14.13 -10.40
CA PRO A 107 -10.97 13.53 -9.84
C PRO A 107 -10.76 13.91 -8.38
N GLU A 108 -10.57 12.90 -7.53
CA GLU A 108 -10.18 13.07 -6.14
C GLU A 108 -8.78 13.68 -6.01
N ASN A 109 -7.87 13.37 -6.93
CA ASN A 109 -6.48 13.81 -6.89
C ASN A 109 -5.85 13.61 -5.50
N GLY A 110 -5.94 12.38 -5.01
CA GLY A 110 -5.45 11.95 -3.69
C GLY A 110 -6.27 12.45 -2.50
N ALA A 111 -7.39 13.16 -2.70
CA ALA A 111 -8.29 13.45 -1.60
C ALA A 111 -8.87 12.14 -1.04
N PHE A 112 -9.03 12.07 0.28
CA PHE A 112 -9.66 10.90 0.88
C PHE A 112 -11.17 10.95 0.65
N VAL A 113 -11.72 9.83 0.21
CA VAL A 113 -13.15 9.62 0.02
C VAL A 113 -13.66 8.80 1.19
N LEU A 114 -14.54 9.41 1.98
CA LEU A 114 -15.24 8.72 3.05
C LEU A 114 -16.71 9.09 3.01
N GLU A 115 -17.36 8.67 1.94
CA GLU A 115 -18.78 8.83 1.68
C GLU A 115 -19.39 7.46 1.36
N SER A 116 -20.54 7.20 1.95
CA SER A 116 -21.24 5.94 1.80
C SER A 116 -21.58 5.71 0.34
N CYS A 117 -21.32 4.52 -0.20
CA CYS A 117 -21.61 4.20 -1.59
C CYS A 117 -23.09 4.45 -1.95
N VAL A 118 -24.01 4.33 -0.99
CA VAL A 118 -25.45 4.58 -1.19
C VAL A 118 -25.80 6.06 -1.41
N ASP A 119 -24.90 6.97 -1.04
CA ASP A 119 -25.06 8.42 -1.27
C ASP A 119 -24.54 8.86 -2.65
N ARG A 120 -23.80 7.97 -3.34
CA ARG A 120 -23.09 8.23 -4.60
C ARG A 120 -23.24 7.09 -5.60
N LEU A 121 -24.48 6.59 -5.73
CA LEU A 121 -24.79 5.45 -6.61
C LEU A 121 -24.51 5.73 -8.09
N ASP A 122 -24.48 7.00 -8.50
CA ASP A 122 -24.09 7.42 -9.84
C ASP A 122 -22.62 7.14 -10.16
N GLU A 123 -21.74 7.13 -9.16
CA GLU A 123 -20.34 6.74 -9.30
C GLU A 123 -20.17 5.25 -9.67
N PHE A 124 -21.22 4.44 -9.51
CA PHE A 124 -21.22 3.00 -9.82
C PHE A 124 -21.78 2.72 -11.22
N THR A 125 -21.87 3.75 -12.06
CA THR A 125 -22.35 3.62 -13.44
C THR A 125 -21.33 4.16 -14.43
N SER A 126 -21.08 3.42 -15.50
CA SER A 126 -20.17 3.82 -16.58
C SER A 126 -20.71 3.37 -17.92
N GLY A 127 -21.11 4.32 -18.76
CA GLY A 127 -21.79 4.01 -20.02
C GLY A 127 -23.13 3.30 -19.79
N ASP A 128 -23.24 2.05 -20.26
CA ASP A 128 -24.41 1.18 -20.07
C ASP A 128 -24.27 0.21 -18.89
N ASP A 129 -23.09 0.18 -18.24
CA ASP A 129 -22.80 -0.68 -17.10
C ASP A 129 -23.23 -0.02 -15.78
N ASP A 130 -24.00 -0.75 -14.98
CA ASP A 130 -24.46 -0.36 -13.65
C ASP A 130 -24.08 -1.44 -12.66
N LYS A 131 -23.22 -1.08 -11.70
CA LYS A 131 -22.67 -1.96 -10.66
C LYS A 131 -23.18 -1.61 -9.26
N SER A 132 -24.14 -0.69 -9.17
CA SER A 132 -24.66 -0.19 -7.90
C SER A 132 -25.28 -1.28 -7.03
N ALA A 133 -25.86 -2.31 -7.64
CA ALA A 133 -26.46 -3.44 -6.92
C ALA A 133 -25.39 -4.29 -6.24
N GLU A 134 -24.49 -4.90 -7.03
CA GLU A 134 -23.50 -5.87 -6.55
C GLU A 134 -22.36 -5.22 -5.75
N ALA A 135 -21.90 -4.01 -6.12
CA ALA A 135 -20.76 -3.37 -5.49
C ALA A 135 -21.13 -2.48 -4.29
N CYS A 136 -22.42 -2.12 -4.14
CA CYS A 136 -22.88 -1.26 -3.05
C CYS A 136 -24.10 -1.81 -2.31
N LEU A 137 -25.26 -1.89 -2.98
CA LEU A 137 -26.56 -2.09 -2.30
C LEU A 137 -26.73 -3.47 -1.66
N GLU A 138 -26.01 -4.49 -2.13
CA GLU A 138 -26.01 -5.83 -1.53
C GLU A 138 -25.28 -5.87 -0.17
N LEU A 139 -24.29 -5.00 0.03
CA LEU A 139 -23.42 -4.99 1.21
C LEU A 139 -23.69 -3.81 2.15
N CYS A 140 -24.10 -2.66 1.60
CA CYS A 140 -24.39 -1.43 2.34
C CYS A 140 -25.89 -1.11 2.29
N PRO A 141 -26.63 -1.34 3.40
CA PRO A 141 -28.02 -0.92 3.51
C PRO A 141 -28.22 0.58 3.31
N THR A 142 -29.29 0.98 2.62
CA THR A 142 -29.66 2.39 2.40
C THR A 142 -29.93 3.18 3.68
N SER A 143 -30.11 2.51 4.82
CA SER A 143 -30.17 3.16 6.13
C SER A 143 -28.87 3.85 6.54
N PHE A 144 -27.74 3.53 5.88
CA PHE A 144 -26.44 4.16 6.11
C PHE A 144 -26.15 5.36 5.19
N SER A 145 -27.18 5.87 4.50
CA SER A 145 -27.10 7.15 3.80
C SER A 145 -26.89 8.32 4.78
N GLY A 146 -25.98 9.22 4.45
CA GLY A 146 -25.62 10.39 5.24
C GLY A 146 -24.82 10.09 6.51
N PHE A 147 -24.33 8.86 6.67
CA PHE A 147 -23.44 8.50 7.77
C PHE A 147 -22.03 9.03 7.50
N GLY A 148 -21.38 9.50 8.56
CA GLY A 148 -19.98 9.92 8.53
C GLY A 148 -19.31 9.59 9.85
N THR A 149 -18.07 10.05 10.03
CA THR A 149 -17.30 9.76 11.24
C THR A 149 -17.68 10.67 12.39
N THR A 150 -17.59 10.13 13.61
CA THR A 150 -17.71 10.92 14.82
C THR A 150 -16.42 11.72 15.05
N PRO A 151 -16.50 13.02 15.43
CA PRO A 151 -15.30 13.83 15.61
C PRO A 151 -14.35 13.29 16.68
N THR A 152 -13.06 13.19 16.37
CA THR A 152 -11.99 12.78 17.29
C THR A 152 -10.85 13.79 17.34
N ALA A 153 -10.02 13.72 18.39
CA ALA A 153 -8.86 14.59 18.54
C ALA A 153 -7.59 13.83 18.15
N LEU A 154 -6.67 14.49 17.42
CA LEU A 154 -5.37 13.90 17.05
C LEU A 154 -4.41 13.76 18.23
N VAL A 155 -4.64 14.56 19.27
CA VAL A 155 -3.84 14.59 20.50
C VAL A 155 -4.77 14.75 21.69
N ASP A 156 -4.34 14.25 22.85
CA ASP A 156 -5.11 14.35 24.08
C ASP A 156 -5.45 15.82 24.42
N GLY A 157 -6.74 16.09 24.61
CA GLY A 157 -7.26 17.43 24.89
C GLY A 157 -7.28 18.39 23.70
N GLY A 158 -6.97 17.91 22.49
CA GLY A 158 -7.06 18.68 21.25
C GLY A 158 -8.49 18.89 20.75
N GLU A 159 -8.61 19.67 19.68
CA GLU A 159 -9.87 19.88 18.97
C GLU A 159 -10.38 18.57 18.34
N ARG A 160 -11.68 18.33 18.47
CA ARG A 160 -12.35 17.16 17.88
C ARG A 160 -12.92 17.52 16.52
N ILE A 161 -12.46 16.83 15.49
CA ILE A 161 -12.85 17.08 14.08
C ILE A 161 -13.21 15.74 13.44
N ALA A 162 -14.31 15.69 12.70
CA ALA A 162 -14.65 14.56 11.85
C ALA A 162 -13.73 14.57 10.62
N ARG A 163 -13.11 13.42 10.34
CA ARG A 163 -12.10 13.28 9.30
C ARG A 163 -12.46 12.15 8.34
N PRO A 164 -11.95 12.21 7.10
CA PRO A 164 -12.27 11.22 6.06
C PRO A 164 -11.41 9.95 6.22
N TRP A 165 -11.44 9.32 7.40
CA TRP A 165 -10.92 7.97 7.60
C TRP A 165 -11.71 7.24 8.70
N ILE A 166 -11.84 5.93 8.56
CA ILE A 166 -12.28 5.06 9.65
C ILE A 166 -11.12 4.93 10.64
N GLU A 167 -11.35 5.05 11.93
CA GLU A 167 -10.36 4.70 12.95
C GLU A 167 -10.97 3.88 14.06
N ARG A 168 -10.16 3.00 14.64
CA ARG A 168 -10.45 2.27 15.86
C ARG A 168 -9.22 2.36 16.75
N LEU A 169 -9.35 3.07 17.87
CA LEU A 169 -8.24 3.30 18.81
C LEU A 169 -8.65 2.83 20.20
N GLY A 170 -7.85 1.96 20.82
CA GLY A 170 -8.16 1.33 22.10
C GLY A 170 -9.48 0.55 22.07
N GLY A 171 -9.82 -0.05 20.93
CA GLY A 171 -11.08 -0.75 20.71
C GLY A 171 -12.32 0.13 20.55
N GLN A 172 -12.14 1.45 20.37
CA GLN A 172 -13.25 2.39 20.18
C GLN A 172 -13.20 2.97 18.75
N PRO A 173 -14.23 2.74 17.91
CA PRO A 173 -14.28 3.29 16.58
C PRO A 173 -14.72 4.76 16.57
N ASN A 174 -14.32 5.53 15.54
CA ASN A 174 -14.88 6.87 15.26
C ASN A 174 -16.18 6.81 14.44
N LEU A 175 -17.06 5.86 14.78
CA LEU A 175 -18.29 5.61 14.05
C LEU A 175 -19.52 5.91 14.94
N PRO A 176 -20.69 6.19 14.36
CA PRO A 176 -21.94 6.23 15.09
C PRO A 176 -22.24 4.88 15.77
N GLU A 177 -23.03 4.88 16.86
CA GLU A 177 -23.32 3.66 17.62
C GLU A 177 -24.03 2.58 16.79
N GLU A 178 -24.71 2.98 15.72
CA GLU A 178 -25.47 2.12 14.83
C GLU A 178 -24.61 1.41 13.75
N MET A 179 -23.31 1.72 13.66
CA MET A 179 -22.42 1.23 12.61
C MET A 179 -21.15 0.63 13.22
N ASP A 180 -20.89 -0.64 12.93
CA ASP A 180 -19.60 -1.26 13.23
C ASP A 180 -18.57 -1.01 12.11
N THR A 181 -17.33 -1.41 12.37
CA THR A 181 -16.19 -1.20 11.47
C THR A 181 -16.26 -2.02 10.19
N VAL A 182 -16.89 -3.20 10.22
CA VAL A 182 -17.13 -4.03 9.03
C VAL A 182 -18.14 -3.32 8.13
N GLN A 183 -19.28 -2.90 8.68
CA GLN A 183 -20.33 -2.17 7.97
C GLN A 183 -19.82 -0.85 7.42
N ALA A 184 -19.04 -0.11 8.21
CA ALA A 184 -18.41 1.12 7.74
C ALA A 184 -17.52 0.87 6.53
N PHE A 185 -16.68 -0.17 6.57
CA PHE A 185 -15.79 -0.45 5.45
C PHE A 185 -16.53 -1.01 4.23
N GLN A 186 -17.62 -1.78 4.43
CA GLN A 186 -18.52 -2.20 3.35
C GLN A 186 -19.26 -1.05 2.68
N CYS A 187 -19.57 0.03 3.42
CA CYS A 187 -20.23 1.20 2.88
C CYS A 187 -19.26 2.23 2.27
N PHE A 188 -18.09 2.44 2.88
CA PHE A 188 -17.14 3.46 2.44
C PHE A 188 -16.08 2.93 1.48
N GLY A 189 -15.78 1.63 1.53
CA GLY A 189 -14.74 0.95 0.75
C GLY A 189 -14.96 0.94 -0.76
N PRO A 190 -16.13 0.54 -1.28
CA PRO A 190 -16.34 0.45 -2.73
C PRO A 190 -16.30 1.85 -3.34
N GLN A 191 -15.47 2.12 -4.36
CA GLN A 191 -15.28 3.49 -4.89
C GLN A 191 -16.09 3.82 -6.14
N GLY A 192 -16.72 2.84 -6.78
CA GLY A 192 -17.42 3.04 -8.04
C GLY A 192 -16.55 2.72 -9.26
N ILE A 193 -17.07 3.03 -10.44
CA ILE A 193 -16.52 2.73 -11.77
C ILE A 193 -16.60 3.92 -12.75
N ALA A 194 -16.89 5.13 -12.25
CA ALA A 194 -17.08 6.34 -13.07
C ALA A 194 -15.81 7.19 -13.26
N GLY A 195 -14.69 6.77 -12.69
CA GLY A 195 -13.39 7.41 -12.81
C GLY A 195 -12.77 7.30 -14.20
N CYS A 196 -11.70 8.05 -14.41
CA CYS A 196 -10.96 8.02 -15.67
C CYS A 196 -10.27 6.66 -15.91
N GLY A 197 -10.44 6.10 -17.12
CA GLY A 197 -9.71 4.90 -17.59
C GLY A 197 -8.24 5.13 -17.94
N PHE A 198 -7.59 6.09 -17.28
CA PHE A 198 -6.16 6.36 -17.33
C PHE A 198 -5.68 6.54 -15.90
N GLU A 199 -5.60 5.42 -15.21
CA GLU A 199 -5.47 5.31 -13.77
C GLU A 199 -4.08 5.75 -13.32
N SER A 200 -4.01 6.63 -12.33
CA SER A 200 -2.74 7.15 -11.81
C SER A 200 -2.53 6.74 -10.35
N PRO A 201 -2.45 5.44 -10.02
CA PRO A 201 -2.34 4.96 -8.65
C PRO A 201 -1.13 5.55 -7.91
N LEU A 202 0.03 5.65 -8.56
CA LEU A 202 1.22 6.19 -7.91
C LEU A 202 1.10 7.69 -7.61
N GLU A 203 0.57 8.49 -8.53
CA GLU A 203 0.34 9.91 -8.28
C GLU A 203 -0.79 10.14 -7.28
N ALA A 204 -1.84 9.31 -7.28
CA ALA A 204 -2.90 9.36 -6.28
C ALA A 204 -2.34 9.11 -4.87
N MET A 205 -1.52 8.07 -4.68
CA MET A 205 -0.79 7.82 -3.44
C MET A 205 0.09 9.02 -3.05
N TYR A 206 0.84 9.56 -4.00
CA TYR A 206 1.72 10.71 -3.75
C TYR A 206 0.94 11.92 -3.26
N SER A 207 -0.12 12.31 -3.98
CA SER A 207 -1.00 13.42 -3.63
C SER A 207 -1.68 13.21 -2.28
N ALA A 208 -2.20 12.01 -2.04
CA ALA A 208 -2.81 11.63 -0.77
C ALA A 208 -1.85 11.81 0.41
N LEU A 209 -0.66 11.24 0.35
CA LEU A 209 0.32 11.34 1.43
C LEU A 209 0.81 12.77 1.64
N GLN A 210 0.90 13.58 0.59
CA GLN A 210 1.26 14.99 0.72
C GLN A 210 0.17 15.80 1.44
N ARG A 211 -1.11 15.56 1.14
CA ARG A 211 -2.25 16.17 1.83
C ARG A 211 -2.26 15.87 3.33
N THR A 212 -1.84 14.67 3.75
CA THR A 212 -1.76 14.32 5.18
C THR A 212 -0.83 15.22 6.01
N LYS A 213 0.08 15.93 5.34
CA LYS A 213 1.06 16.85 5.96
C LYS A 213 0.64 18.31 5.86
N GLU A 214 -0.37 18.64 5.05
CA GLU A 214 -0.80 20.01 4.82
C GLU A 214 -1.78 20.47 5.90
N ALA A 215 -1.36 21.41 6.74
CA ALA A 215 -2.22 21.95 7.78
C ALA A 215 -3.44 22.65 7.17
N GLY A 216 -4.64 22.14 7.47
CA GLY A 216 -5.91 22.65 6.94
C GLY A 216 -6.55 21.77 5.88
N ASP A 217 -5.81 20.80 5.32
CA ASP A 217 -6.41 19.75 4.49
C ASP A 217 -7.18 18.75 5.38
N PRO A 218 -8.36 18.24 4.95
CA PRO A 218 -9.10 17.22 5.69
C PRO A 218 -8.31 15.95 6.05
N ALA A 219 -7.32 15.56 5.23
CA ALA A 219 -6.45 14.40 5.47
C ALA A 219 -5.38 14.67 6.54
N TYR A 220 -5.23 15.92 7.00
CA TYR A 220 -4.16 16.30 7.92
C TYR A 220 -4.18 15.47 9.21
N GLY A 221 -3.01 14.90 9.52
CA GLY A 221 -2.80 14.13 10.74
C GLY A 221 -3.25 12.68 10.67
N PHE A 222 -3.58 12.16 9.48
CA PHE A 222 -3.81 10.74 9.24
C PHE A 222 -2.61 9.89 9.67
N LEU A 223 -1.40 10.23 9.21
CA LEU A 223 -0.17 9.50 9.50
C LEU A 223 0.27 9.70 10.96
N ARG A 224 0.24 8.63 11.75
CA ARG A 224 0.77 8.59 13.12
C ARG A 224 2.25 8.24 13.08
N LYS A 225 3.02 8.87 13.96
CA LYS A 225 4.49 8.76 13.98
C LYS A 225 4.97 7.32 14.23
N ASP A 226 4.33 6.61 15.15
CA ASP A 226 4.78 5.30 15.63
C ASP A 226 3.98 4.13 15.01
N ALA A 227 3.03 4.45 14.12
CA ALA A 227 2.23 3.47 13.39
C ALA A 227 2.93 2.99 12.12
N LEU A 228 2.75 1.71 11.79
CA LEU A 228 3.04 1.18 10.46
C LEU A 228 2.21 1.92 9.42
N LEU A 229 2.74 2.09 8.21
CA LEU A 229 1.98 2.54 7.04
C LEU A 229 1.82 1.37 6.10
N SER A 230 0.58 0.97 5.84
CA SER A 230 0.24 0.00 4.79
C SER A 230 -0.41 0.73 3.63
N ILE A 231 0.19 0.67 2.45
CA ILE A 231 -0.39 1.21 1.22
C ILE A 231 -0.83 0.02 0.38
N VAL A 232 -2.10 0.01 -0.01
CA VAL A 232 -2.71 -1.07 -0.80
C VAL A 232 -3.22 -0.48 -2.09
N PHE A 233 -2.60 -0.87 -3.20
CA PHE A 233 -3.08 -0.56 -4.54
C PHE A 233 -4.01 -1.66 -5.02
N ILE A 234 -5.12 -1.27 -5.66
CA ILE A 234 -6.06 -2.20 -6.27
C ILE A 234 -6.41 -1.64 -7.64
N THR A 235 -6.00 -2.32 -8.72
CA THR A 235 -6.22 -1.88 -10.10
C THR A 235 -6.08 -3.04 -11.07
N ASP A 236 -6.87 -3.06 -12.14
CA ASP A 236 -6.74 -4.02 -13.24
C ASP A 236 -5.89 -3.48 -14.41
N GLU A 237 -5.43 -2.23 -14.34
CA GLU A 237 -4.71 -1.52 -15.40
C GLU A 237 -3.29 -1.07 -15.01
N ASN A 238 -2.62 -0.40 -15.94
CA ASN A 238 -1.25 0.09 -15.78
C ASN A 238 -1.22 1.49 -15.16
N ASP A 239 -0.14 1.79 -14.44
CA ASP A 239 0.09 3.15 -13.92
C ASP A 239 0.26 4.18 -15.06
N CYS A 240 -0.70 5.09 -15.17
CA CYS A 240 -0.76 6.23 -16.07
C CYS A 240 -0.37 7.56 -15.39
N SER A 241 0.41 7.53 -14.30
CA SER A 241 0.81 8.71 -13.51
C SER A 241 1.66 9.70 -14.32
N ALA A 242 1.00 10.48 -15.18
CA ALA A 242 1.61 11.37 -16.15
C ALA A 242 2.16 12.62 -15.49
N SER A 243 3.34 13.06 -15.95
CA SER A 243 3.88 14.34 -15.55
C SER A 243 3.04 15.48 -16.14
N PRO A 244 3.10 16.70 -15.57
CA PRO A 244 2.36 17.84 -16.12
C PRO A 244 2.63 18.10 -17.60
N ASP A 245 3.87 17.93 -18.06
CA ASP A 245 4.25 18.06 -19.47
C ASP A 245 3.93 16.78 -20.28
N GLY A 246 3.86 15.63 -19.60
CA GLY A 246 3.51 14.34 -20.19
C GLY A 246 2.03 14.15 -20.51
N ALA A 247 1.13 14.98 -19.97
CA ALA A 247 -0.30 14.91 -20.29
C ALA A 247 -0.61 15.02 -21.80
N ALA A 248 0.31 15.60 -22.59
CA ALA A 248 0.22 15.68 -24.04
C ALA A 248 0.16 14.32 -24.74
N ILE A 249 0.61 13.23 -24.10
CA ILE A 249 0.51 11.87 -24.69
C ILE A 249 -0.94 11.42 -24.86
N PHE A 250 -1.91 12.07 -24.20
CA PHE A 250 -3.34 11.78 -24.32
C PHE A 250 -4.09 12.75 -25.26
N ASP A 251 -3.43 13.79 -25.79
CA ASP A 251 -4.07 14.77 -26.68
C ASP A 251 -4.33 14.15 -28.07
N PRO A 252 -5.59 14.09 -28.54
CA PRO A 252 -5.91 13.62 -29.90
C PRO A 252 -5.38 14.48 -31.05
N ASN A 253 -4.80 15.65 -30.74
CA ASN A 253 -4.13 16.52 -31.69
C ASN A 253 -2.59 16.53 -31.49
N GLY A 254 -2.08 15.68 -30.62
CA GLY A 254 -0.65 15.54 -30.31
C GLY A 254 0.09 14.65 -31.29
N ASP A 255 1.29 14.23 -30.90
CA ASP A 255 2.19 13.43 -31.76
C ASP A 255 1.91 11.91 -31.71
N HIS A 256 1.02 11.46 -30.80
CA HIS A 256 0.55 10.07 -30.64
C HIS A 256 1.68 9.02 -30.54
N VAL A 257 2.87 9.42 -30.05
CA VAL A 257 4.09 8.58 -30.00
C VAL A 257 3.87 7.25 -29.28
N PHE A 258 3.07 7.27 -28.22
CA PHE A 258 2.82 6.10 -27.37
C PHE A 258 1.51 5.38 -27.70
N TRP A 259 0.75 5.82 -28.71
CA TRP A 259 -0.52 5.19 -29.03
C TRP A 259 -0.30 3.86 -29.73
N SER A 260 -1.16 2.86 -29.44
CA SER A 260 -1.13 1.57 -30.13
C SER A 260 -1.44 1.70 -31.63
N ASP A 261 -2.28 2.68 -31.97
CA ASP A 261 -2.59 3.09 -33.34
C ASP A 261 -2.48 4.63 -33.44
N PRO A 262 -1.41 5.16 -34.06
CA PRO A 262 -1.20 6.59 -34.22
C PRO A 262 -2.28 7.30 -35.06
N ASP A 263 -3.02 6.54 -35.88
CA ASP A 263 -4.12 7.05 -36.72
C ASP A 263 -5.49 6.96 -36.01
N ALA A 264 -5.53 6.43 -34.78
CA ALA A 264 -6.75 6.36 -33.99
C ALA A 264 -7.28 7.77 -33.66
N LYS A 265 -8.57 7.82 -33.32
CA LYS A 265 -9.23 9.09 -32.92
C LYS A 265 -9.13 9.37 -31.42
N ALA A 266 -8.60 8.42 -30.66
CA ALA A 266 -8.61 8.39 -29.21
C ALA A 266 -7.42 7.56 -28.71
N PRO A 267 -6.75 7.99 -27.63
CA PRO A 267 -5.81 7.14 -26.93
C PRO A 267 -6.56 5.96 -26.29
N THR A 268 -5.79 4.94 -25.95
CA THR A 268 -6.22 3.81 -25.10
C THR A 268 -5.19 3.62 -24.00
N SER A 269 -5.49 2.82 -22.98
CA SER A 269 -4.58 2.53 -21.86
C SER A 269 -3.20 2.00 -22.28
N ALA A 270 -3.09 1.44 -23.49
CA ALA A 270 -1.84 1.11 -24.16
C ALA A 270 -0.84 2.27 -24.19
N ALA A 271 -1.31 3.52 -24.20
CA ALA A 271 -0.44 4.69 -24.10
C ALA A 271 0.40 4.67 -22.83
N CYS A 272 -0.17 4.25 -21.70
CA CYS A 272 0.54 4.19 -20.42
C CYS A 272 1.53 3.02 -20.37
N TRP A 273 1.13 1.86 -20.89
CA TRP A 273 2.05 0.74 -21.07
C TRP A 273 3.26 1.14 -21.93
N ASN A 274 3.01 1.69 -23.12
CA ASN A 274 4.05 2.08 -24.07
C ASN A 274 4.93 3.23 -23.55
N ALA A 275 4.38 4.11 -22.71
CA ALA A 275 5.09 5.26 -22.13
C ALA A 275 5.85 4.95 -20.84
N GLY A 276 5.72 3.74 -20.29
CA GLY A 276 6.23 3.40 -18.96
C GLY A 276 6.94 2.06 -18.85
N VAL A 277 6.97 1.26 -19.91
CA VAL A 277 7.50 -0.12 -19.88
C VAL A 277 8.40 -0.38 -21.08
N ALA A 278 9.55 -1.00 -20.82
CA ALA A 278 10.40 -1.62 -21.83
C ALA A 278 10.41 -3.14 -21.61
N CYS A 279 10.56 -3.90 -22.71
CA CYS A 279 10.60 -5.35 -22.67
C CYS A 279 11.66 -5.91 -23.62
N ASP A 280 12.31 -7.00 -23.21
CA ASP A 280 13.16 -7.84 -24.06
C ASP A 280 12.94 -9.34 -23.76
N ASP A 281 13.83 -10.20 -24.26
CA ASP A 281 13.77 -11.65 -24.05
C ASP A 281 13.92 -12.07 -22.57
N SER A 282 14.37 -11.16 -21.70
CA SER A 282 14.61 -11.41 -20.27
C SER A 282 13.46 -10.98 -19.36
N GLY A 283 12.54 -10.15 -19.85
CA GLY A 283 11.37 -9.67 -19.12
C GLY A 283 11.00 -8.24 -19.50
N CYS A 284 10.14 -7.64 -18.68
CA CYS A 284 9.78 -6.22 -18.78
C CYS A 284 10.17 -5.48 -17.51
N TRP A 285 10.55 -4.21 -17.66
CA TRP A 285 10.93 -3.32 -16.58
C TRP A 285 10.33 -1.93 -16.79
N SER A 286 10.26 -1.13 -15.73
CA SER A 286 9.85 0.27 -15.85
C SER A 286 10.90 1.06 -16.62
N GLU A 287 10.46 1.85 -17.58
CA GLU A 287 11.34 2.68 -18.40
C GLU A 287 10.74 4.08 -18.52
N ASP A 288 11.57 5.09 -18.31
CA ASP A 288 11.18 6.48 -18.38
C ASP A 288 11.44 6.98 -19.82
N TYR A 289 10.39 7.42 -20.49
CA TYR A 289 10.48 7.95 -21.86
C TYR A 289 10.23 9.46 -21.91
N ALA A 290 11.03 10.19 -22.70
CA ALA A 290 10.72 11.56 -23.10
C ALA A 290 9.58 11.58 -24.12
N ALA A 291 9.01 12.76 -24.38
CA ALA A 291 7.85 12.91 -25.28
C ALA A 291 8.07 12.39 -26.71
N ASP A 292 9.32 12.28 -27.18
CA ASP A 292 9.68 11.73 -28.49
C ASP A 292 9.88 10.20 -28.49
N GLY A 293 9.64 9.53 -27.37
CA GLY A 293 9.80 8.08 -27.20
C GLY A 293 11.23 7.64 -26.92
N THR A 294 12.17 8.57 -26.68
CA THR A 294 13.54 8.21 -26.29
C THR A 294 13.64 7.98 -24.78
N ALA A 295 14.39 6.95 -24.37
CA ALA A 295 14.65 6.69 -22.95
C ALA A 295 15.37 7.87 -22.29
N THR A 296 14.97 8.23 -21.08
CA THR A 296 15.48 9.38 -20.33
C THR A 296 15.55 9.07 -18.83
N GLU A 297 16.38 9.82 -18.10
CA GLU A 297 16.52 9.74 -16.64
C GLU A 297 16.14 11.09 -15.99
N SER A 298 15.55 12.01 -16.77
CA SER A 298 15.30 13.38 -16.37
C SER A 298 13.84 13.65 -16.02
N ASP A 299 13.60 14.84 -15.49
CA ASP A 299 12.28 15.45 -15.31
C ASP A 299 11.46 15.63 -16.60
N ALA A 300 12.03 15.26 -17.76
CA ALA A 300 11.35 15.28 -19.06
C ALA A 300 10.55 14.00 -19.36
N ALA A 301 10.56 13.02 -18.45
CA ALA A 301 9.77 11.80 -18.59
C ALA A 301 8.27 12.13 -18.65
N VAL A 302 7.55 11.48 -19.57
CA VAL A 302 6.11 11.71 -19.76
C VAL A 302 5.27 11.09 -18.65
N LEU A 303 5.71 9.97 -18.08
CA LEU A 303 5.22 9.48 -16.80
C LEU A 303 6.20 9.92 -15.72
N HIS A 304 5.71 10.17 -14.51
CA HIS A 304 6.58 10.47 -13.39
C HIS A 304 7.53 9.29 -13.11
N PRO A 305 8.85 9.53 -12.97
CA PRO A 305 9.80 8.47 -12.63
C PRO A 305 9.46 7.79 -11.31
N LEU A 306 9.61 6.45 -11.24
CA LEU A 306 9.33 5.69 -10.01
C LEU A 306 10.12 6.20 -8.80
N LYS A 307 11.34 6.70 -9.04
CA LYS A 307 12.21 7.28 -8.02
C LYS A 307 11.51 8.37 -7.21
N ARG A 308 10.63 9.16 -7.81
CA ARG A 308 9.83 10.20 -7.12
C ARG A 308 9.02 9.60 -5.96
N TYR A 309 8.35 8.50 -6.22
CA TYR A 309 7.47 7.82 -5.27
C TYR A 309 8.29 7.07 -4.20
N VAL A 310 9.39 6.44 -4.60
CA VAL A 310 10.31 5.78 -3.66
C VAL A 310 10.93 6.81 -2.70
N ASP A 311 11.42 7.95 -3.22
CA ASP A 311 12.00 9.02 -2.40
C ASP A 311 10.97 9.63 -1.44
N LEU A 312 9.69 9.72 -1.85
CA LEU A 312 8.62 10.18 -0.98
C LEU A 312 8.53 9.29 0.28
N LEU A 313 8.39 7.98 0.08
CA LEU A 313 8.21 7.03 1.18
C LEU A 313 9.47 6.89 2.04
N LEU A 314 10.66 6.88 1.44
CA LEU A 314 11.90 6.67 2.19
C LEU A 314 12.36 7.89 3.01
N GLY A 315 11.89 9.10 2.70
CA GLY A 315 12.47 10.29 3.34
C GLY A 315 11.56 11.48 3.55
N GLN A 316 10.39 11.55 2.90
CA GLN A 316 9.59 12.78 2.88
C GLN A 316 8.30 12.67 3.69
N ILE A 317 7.84 11.47 4.03
CA ILE A 317 6.63 11.26 4.86
C ILE A 317 6.92 11.10 6.35
N GLY A 318 8.19 11.12 6.76
CA GLY A 318 8.59 11.14 8.17
C GLY A 318 8.39 9.81 8.92
N LYS A 319 8.28 8.69 8.19
CA LYS A 319 8.26 7.32 8.74
C LYS A 319 9.61 6.64 8.54
N ASP A 320 9.93 5.68 9.40
CA ASP A 320 11.06 4.79 9.18
C ASP A 320 10.72 3.86 8.00
N PRO A 321 11.63 3.63 7.02
CA PRO A 321 11.37 2.71 5.92
C PRO A 321 10.95 1.30 6.36
N SER A 322 11.42 0.82 7.52
CA SER A 322 11.02 -0.49 8.08
C SER A 322 9.58 -0.54 8.59
N GLN A 323 8.90 0.61 8.67
CA GLN A 323 7.50 0.73 9.06
C GLN A 323 6.55 0.89 7.86
N ILE A 324 7.05 0.75 6.64
CA ILE A 324 6.28 0.96 5.41
C ILE A 324 6.08 -0.38 4.72
N LEU A 325 4.82 -0.73 4.49
CA LEU A 325 4.38 -1.89 3.75
C LEU A 325 3.65 -1.39 2.51
N VAL A 326 4.01 -1.92 1.34
CA VAL A 326 3.34 -1.63 0.07
C VAL A 326 2.84 -2.95 -0.48
N SER A 327 1.55 -3.07 -0.74
CA SER A 327 0.90 -4.23 -1.35
C SER A 327 0.16 -3.83 -2.62
N VAL A 328 0.15 -4.70 -3.61
CA VAL A 328 -0.52 -4.47 -4.90
C VAL A 328 -1.42 -5.67 -5.20
N ILE A 329 -2.71 -5.40 -5.36
CA ILE A 329 -3.70 -6.33 -5.91
C ILE A 329 -3.93 -5.91 -7.36
N ALA A 330 -3.39 -6.68 -8.31
CA ALA A 330 -3.41 -6.31 -9.71
C ALA A 330 -3.32 -7.53 -10.63
N GLY A 331 -3.08 -7.31 -11.93
CA GLY A 331 -3.01 -8.36 -12.96
C GLY A 331 -1.82 -9.30 -12.85
N VAL A 332 -1.73 -10.06 -11.76
CA VAL A 332 -0.75 -11.14 -11.54
C VAL A 332 -1.47 -12.49 -11.47
N PRO A 333 -0.85 -13.60 -11.86
CA PRO A 333 -1.46 -14.93 -11.74
C PRO A 333 -1.74 -15.29 -10.26
N GLU A 334 -2.82 -16.04 -9.99
CA GLU A 334 -3.19 -16.50 -8.63
C GLU A 334 -2.05 -17.26 -7.91
N GLY A 335 -1.18 -17.94 -8.66
CA GLY A 335 -0.05 -18.70 -8.12
C GLY A 335 1.23 -17.89 -7.89
N TYR A 336 1.22 -16.56 -8.07
CA TYR A 336 2.42 -15.73 -7.90
C TYR A 336 2.99 -15.84 -6.47
N PRO A 337 4.33 -15.93 -6.27
CA PRO A 337 5.40 -15.87 -7.27
C PRO A 337 5.81 -17.24 -7.84
N ALA A 338 5.17 -18.34 -7.44
CA ALA A 338 5.47 -19.66 -7.98
C ALA A 338 5.10 -19.77 -9.47
N GLU A 339 4.00 -19.13 -9.86
CA GLU A 339 3.61 -18.87 -11.24
C GLU A 339 4.03 -17.45 -11.63
N PRO A 340 5.05 -17.28 -12.49
CA PRO A 340 5.55 -15.96 -12.85
C PRO A 340 4.57 -15.21 -13.76
N ILE A 341 4.62 -13.88 -13.70
CA ILE A 341 3.88 -13.01 -14.62
C ILE A 341 4.43 -13.23 -16.03
N VAL A 342 3.53 -13.39 -17.01
CA VAL A 342 3.89 -13.55 -18.42
C VAL A 342 3.66 -12.23 -19.14
N TYR A 343 4.73 -11.63 -19.64
CA TYR A 343 4.67 -10.45 -20.48
C TYR A 343 4.72 -10.84 -21.95
N GLN A 344 3.58 -10.83 -22.62
CA GLN A 344 3.49 -11.18 -24.04
C GLN A 344 2.36 -10.42 -24.72
N ALA A 345 2.41 -10.31 -26.03
CA ALA A 345 1.30 -9.75 -26.79
C ALA A 345 0.05 -10.63 -26.67
N SER A 346 -1.13 -10.01 -26.59
CA SER A 346 -2.41 -10.73 -26.62
C SER A 346 -2.65 -11.37 -27.98
N ALA A 347 -3.24 -12.57 -27.97
CA ALA A 347 -3.81 -13.16 -29.18
C ALA A 347 -5.09 -12.44 -29.63
N ASP A 348 -5.75 -11.74 -28.71
CA ASP A 348 -6.85 -10.83 -29.01
C ASP A 348 -6.29 -9.48 -29.45
N SER A 349 -6.45 -9.17 -30.74
CA SER A 349 -5.98 -7.91 -31.32
C SER A 349 -6.67 -6.68 -30.74
N GLU A 350 -7.91 -6.81 -30.26
CA GLU A 350 -8.63 -5.70 -29.63
C GLU A 350 -8.05 -5.41 -28.25
N PHE A 351 -7.88 -6.44 -27.41
CA PHE A 351 -7.22 -6.31 -26.11
C PHE A 351 -5.80 -5.74 -26.25
N GLN A 352 -5.01 -6.28 -27.19
CA GLN A 352 -3.65 -5.78 -27.46
C GLN A 352 -3.65 -4.30 -27.86
N ARG A 353 -4.64 -3.88 -28.67
CA ARG A 353 -4.79 -2.47 -29.06
C ARG A 353 -5.18 -1.60 -27.87
N LEU A 354 -6.08 -2.08 -27.01
CA LEU A 354 -6.56 -1.34 -25.85
C LEU A 354 -5.46 -1.14 -24.81
N TYR A 355 -4.72 -2.19 -24.46
CA TYR A 355 -3.83 -2.20 -23.29
C TYR A 355 -2.33 -2.27 -23.60
N GLY A 356 -1.92 -2.52 -24.86
CA GLY A 356 -0.51 -2.55 -25.25
C GLY A 356 0.22 -3.85 -24.89
N VAL A 357 -0.43 -4.73 -24.13
CA VAL A 357 0.09 -6.03 -23.68
C VAL A 357 -1.06 -7.03 -23.54
N GLY A 358 -0.75 -8.33 -23.46
CA GLY A 358 -1.69 -9.36 -23.04
C GLY A 358 -1.99 -9.32 -21.55
N ALA A 359 -3.10 -9.96 -21.17
CA ALA A 359 -3.53 -10.02 -19.77
C ALA A 359 -2.49 -10.74 -18.90
N GLY A 360 -2.22 -10.17 -17.73
CA GLY A 360 -1.37 -10.76 -16.70
C GLY A 360 -2.11 -11.79 -15.84
N CYS A 361 -3.44 -11.67 -15.74
CA CYS A 361 -4.32 -12.71 -15.22
C CYS A 361 -5.70 -12.71 -15.89
N THR A 362 -6.45 -13.77 -15.68
CA THR A 362 -7.85 -13.89 -16.12
C THR A 362 -8.62 -14.62 -15.03
N SER A 363 -9.74 -14.06 -14.59
CA SER A 363 -10.60 -14.65 -13.56
C SER A 363 -11.41 -15.82 -14.10
N ALA A 364 -12.06 -16.58 -13.22
CA ALA A 364 -12.96 -17.66 -13.61
C ALA A 364 -14.21 -17.16 -14.38
N THR A 365 -14.61 -15.90 -14.17
CA THR A 365 -15.73 -15.24 -14.88
C THR A 365 -15.32 -14.65 -16.23
N GLY A 366 -14.00 -14.56 -16.50
CA GLY A 366 -13.45 -14.01 -17.73
C GLY A 366 -13.01 -12.56 -17.64
N GLY A 367 -13.07 -11.94 -16.47
CA GLY A 367 -12.43 -10.65 -16.18
C GLY A 367 -10.92 -10.75 -16.36
N THR A 368 -10.28 -9.68 -16.82
CA THR A 368 -8.85 -9.68 -17.18
C THR A 368 -8.19 -8.43 -16.67
N ALA A 369 -6.97 -8.57 -16.15
CA ALA A 369 -6.16 -7.45 -15.71
C ALA A 369 -4.79 -7.47 -16.39
N THR A 370 -4.23 -6.28 -16.64
CA THR A 370 -2.92 -6.09 -17.26
C THR A 370 -1.78 -6.31 -16.24
N PRO A 371 -0.60 -6.77 -16.69
CA PRO A 371 0.50 -7.05 -15.78
C PRO A 371 1.15 -5.75 -15.26
N PRO A 372 1.26 -5.55 -13.93
CA PRO A 372 1.49 -4.24 -13.32
C PRO A 372 2.99 -3.88 -13.20
N VAL A 373 3.75 -3.75 -14.28
CA VAL A 373 5.24 -3.62 -14.24
C VAL A 373 5.72 -2.48 -13.31
N ARG A 374 5.21 -1.27 -13.51
CA ARG A 374 5.62 -0.08 -12.72
C ARG A 374 5.25 -0.20 -11.24
N LEU A 375 4.01 -0.64 -10.95
CA LEU A 375 3.55 -0.85 -9.58
C LEU A 375 4.31 -1.99 -8.90
N LYS A 376 4.63 -3.06 -9.62
CA LYS A 376 5.44 -4.17 -9.14
C LYS A 376 6.83 -3.69 -8.72
N GLU A 377 7.54 -2.97 -9.59
CA GLU A 377 8.87 -2.48 -9.26
C GLU A 377 8.85 -1.49 -8.09
N PHE A 378 7.83 -0.64 -8.03
CA PHE A 378 7.62 0.23 -6.89
C PHE A 378 7.39 -0.56 -5.59
N ALA A 379 6.52 -1.57 -5.61
CA ALA A 379 6.23 -2.40 -4.45
C ALA A 379 7.43 -3.25 -4.01
N ASP A 380 8.18 -3.81 -4.95
CA ASP A 380 9.39 -4.61 -4.69
C ASP A 380 10.47 -3.80 -3.93
N ALA A 381 10.47 -2.47 -4.06
CA ALA A 381 11.36 -1.60 -3.28
C ALA A 381 11.08 -1.63 -1.77
N PHE A 382 9.92 -2.15 -1.35
CA PHE A 382 9.47 -2.23 0.05
C PHE A 382 9.15 -3.66 0.53
N ALA A 383 9.20 -4.67 -0.34
CA ALA A 383 8.76 -6.04 -0.04
C ALA A 383 9.63 -6.80 0.97
N GLY A 384 10.92 -6.46 1.08
CA GLY A 384 11.87 -7.23 1.89
C GLY A 384 12.03 -8.67 1.36
N GLU A 385 11.72 -9.67 2.20
CA GLU A 385 11.69 -11.09 1.83
C GLU A 385 10.26 -11.63 1.59
N GLU A 386 9.24 -10.79 1.76
CA GLU A 386 7.83 -11.20 1.68
C GLU A 386 7.23 -10.95 0.30
N VAL A 387 6.14 -11.66 -0.02
CA VAL A 387 5.36 -11.42 -1.24
C VAL A 387 4.36 -10.31 -0.96
N ASN A 388 4.34 -9.30 -1.82
CA ASN A 388 3.46 -8.15 -1.68
C ASN A 388 2.69 -7.82 -2.97
N LEU A 389 2.59 -8.81 -3.88
CA LEU A 389 1.72 -8.76 -5.05
C LEU A 389 0.72 -9.90 -4.99
N PHE A 390 -0.54 -9.59 -5.26
CA PHE A 390 -1.68 -10.50 -5.19
C PHE A 390 -2.55 -10.35 -6.43
N SER A 391 -3.18 -11.44 -6.86
CA SER A 391 -4.01 -11.45 -8.05
C SER A 391 -5.32 -10.73 -7.79
N ILE A 392 -5.67 -9.77 -8.65
CA ILE A 392 -7.02 -9.21 -8.70
C ILE A 392 -8.03 -10.16 -9.34
N CYS A 393 -7.56 -11.15 -10.09
CA CYS A 393 -8.39 -12.15 -10.76
C CYS A 393 -8.75 -13.35 -9.86
N ALA A 394 -8.19 -13.43 -8.65
CA ALA A 394 -8.50 -14.49 -7.70
C ALA A 394 -9.90 -14.29 -7.11
N ASP A 395 -10.59 -15.38 -6.76
CA ASP A 395 -11.93 -15.32 -6.17
C ASP A 395 -11.92 -14.96 -4.65
N ASP A 396 -10.76 -14.88 -3.99
CA ASP A 396 -10.64 -14.70 -2.51
C ASP A 396 -9.45 -13.89 -1.99
#